data_AF-A0AA96MXR6-F1
#
_entry.id   AF-A0AA96MXR6-F1
#
_cell.length_a   1.000
_cell.length_b   1.000
_cell.length_c   1.000
_cell.angle_alpha   90.00
_cell.angle_beta   90.00
_cell.angle_gamma   90.00
#
_symmetry.space_group_name_H-M   'P 1'
#
loop_
_entity.id
_entity.type
_entity.pdbx_description
1 polymer ?
#
loop_
_entity_poly.entity_id
_entity_poly.type
_entity_poly.pdbx_seq_one_letter_code
_entity_poly.pdbx_strand_id
1 'polypeptide(L)'
;MPVVLKRFEETEKDFILRLRNDQTTVMFDPHYLHEHLLKYGVMPKVEEWKYPLIYSAFIHVMELGLGDDTLIPMKKNPREQNIKSTPSRRIARSLKNTDIAEDERPHNKSFYLLNRGIVLVAHKIKFIDNVIFIGEDEVIPNVIEIIMDKENEGNIDGGHTYKIIKDTVMNIKKNEDFLDAYVRFEITVNFHGVSRLAEARNTSAQVLSRSIVNLQGGFDILKELISELPFHDRVAYKQFEKHEEGLKMIPVENIIRLLDLFNLEKNPKYSTLSKFSRRPSIPQMKWASGAEQIIKSYVTEIETAAEEERDSEYVKMEQIIPDIFSIYSYLEKNIPEIYNKVGSGNSTGGGNYALISFSKSDKKVLFDSYRNITTFSNGNLIDENGMKYDVPGGLIQPIIGSLRMLVMKKDDGQYEWINGFDPNNHQELEEIVQPLVSYVVTKAREETPDKVAKSNEHWNYCLMTIDQTKSFIEGNNKNDK
;
A
#
# COMPACT_ATOMS: atom_id res chain seq x y z
N MET A 1 -14.11 45.66 24.19
CA MET A 1 -12.86 45.12 24.77
C MET A 1 -12.76 43.68 24.31
N PRO A 2 -11.58 43.21 23.91
CA PRO A 2 -11.41 41.83 23.49
C PRO A 2 -11.70 40.87 24.64
N VAL A 3 -12.30 39.72 24.34
CA VAL A 3 -12.55 38.65 25.30
C VAL A 3 -11.30 37.80 25.41
N VAL A 4 -10.77 37.60 26.62
CA VAL A 4 -9.57 36.77 26.84
C VAL A 4 -9.99 35.32 27.11
N LEU A 5 -9.57 34.38 26.25
CA LEU A 5 -9.96 32.97 26.33
C LEU A 5 -8.76 32.03 26.12
N LYS A 6 -8.89 30.76 26.51
CA LYS A 6 -7.95 29.71 26.08
C LYS A 6 -8.36 29.12 24.74
N ARG A 7 -7.40 28.62 23.96
CA ARG A 7 -7.66 27.85 22.73
C ARG A 7 -8.45 26.57 22.97
N PHE A 8 -8.22 25.92 24.10
CA PHE A 8 -9.02 24.78 24.53
C PHE A 8 -9.20 24.78 26.05
N GLU A 9 -10.29 24.17 26.50
CA GLU A 9 -10.63 23.95 27.90
C GLU A 9 -11.27 22.57 28.06
N GLU A 10 -10.90 21.87 29.13
CA GLU A 10 -11.58 20.65 29.56
C GLU A 10 -12.34 20.90 30.85
N THR A 11 -13.65 20.62 30.83
CA THR A 11 -14.48 20.56 32.02
C THR A 11 -14.66 19.10 32.45
N GLU A 12 -15.46 18.81 33.48
CA GLU A 12 -15.76 17.43 33.89
C GLU A 12 -16.35 16.61 32.73
N LYS A 13 -17.22 17.22 31.93
CA LYS A 13 -17.96 16.56 30.85
C LYS A 13 -17.50 16.93 29.44
N ASP A 14 -17.10 18.19 29.24
CA ASP A 14 -16.94 18.75 27.91
C ASP A 14 -15.48 19.06 27.56
N PHE A 15 -15.13 18.90 26.28
CA PHE A 15 -13.96 19.48 25.65
C PHE A 15 -14.41 20.66 24.79
N ILE A 16 -13.87 21.85 25.08
CA ILE A 16 -14.16 23.08 24.35
C ILE A 16 -12.96 23.40 23.47
N LEU A 17 -13.17 23.47 22.16
CA LEU A 17 -12.15 23.84 21.17
C LEU A 17 -12.51 25.20 20.56
N ARG A 18 -11.56 26.13 20.55
CA ARG A 18 -11.71 27.46 19.96
C ARG A 18 -10.67 27.67 18.87
N LEU A 19 -11.15 27.94 17.67
CA LEU A 19 -10.31 28.10 16.48
C LEU A 19 -10.64 29.42 15.79
N ARG A 20 -9.62 30.10 15.25
CA ARG A 20 -9.87 31.17 14.28
C ARG A 20 -10.69 30.61 13.12
N ASN A 21 -11.73 31.33 12.73
CA ASN A 21 -12.61 30.89 11.67
C ASN A 21 -13.14 32.08 10.88
N ASP A 22 -12.58 32.25 9.69
CA ASP A 22 -12.97 33.32 8.76
C ASP A 22 -14.03 32.84 7.75
N GLN A 23 -14.26 31.52 7.63
CA GLN A 23 -15.21 30.95 6.68
C GLN A 23 -15.87 29.69 7.23
N THR A 24 -17.17 29.80 7.54
CA THR A 24 -18.03 28.65 7.85
C THR A 24 -19.33 28.72 7.07
N THR A 25 -19.76 27.58 6.54
CA THR A 25 -21.10 27.38 6.00
C THR A 25 -21.86 26.39 6.88
N VAL A 26 -23.19 26.56 6.96
CA VAL A 26 -24.08 25.68 7.70
C VAL A 26 -25.12 25.09 6.77
N MET A 27 -25.35 23.79 6.90
CA MET A 27 -26.38 23.05 6.19
C MET A 27 -27.39 22.50 7.20
N PHE A 28 -28.66 22.68 6.89
CA PHE A 28 -29.77 22.14 7.69
C PHE A 28 -30.12 20.73 7.21
N ASP A 29 -30.67 19.92 8.11
CA ASP A 29 -31.31 18.66 7.72
C ASP A 29 -32.32 18.90 6.58
N PRO A 30 -32.15 18.23 5.41
CA PRO A 30 -32.91 18.56 4.21
C PRO A 30 -34.39 18.17 4.32
N HIS A 31 -34.74 17.15 5.12
CA HIS A 31 -36.13 16.70 5.26
C HIS A 31 -36.92 17.73 6.07
N TYR A 32 -36.39 18.11 7.24
CA TYR A 32 -37.06 19.09 8.09
C TYR A 32 -36.98 20.51 7.53
N LEU A 33 -35.91 20.86 6.81
CA LEU A 33 -35.81 22.15 6.12
C LEU A 33 -36.92 22.29 5.08
N HIS A 34 -37.19 21.23 4.30
CA HIS A 34 -38.25 21.24 3.30
C HIS A 34 -39.62 21.50 3.94
N GLU A 35 -39.96 20.79 5.02
CA GLU A 35 -41.20 21.01 5.75
C GLU A 35 -41.31 22.43 6.33
N HIS A 36 -40.21 22.95 6.89
CA HIS A 36 -40.17 24.32 7.43
C HIS A 36 -40.41 25.36 6.34
N LEU A 37 -39.75 25.23 5.19
CA LEU A 37 -39.91 26.16 4.06
C LEU A 37 -41.33 26.12 3.49
N LEU A 38 -41.96 24.94 3.40
CA LEU A 38 -43.37 24.84 2.99
C LEU A 38 -44.32 25.56 3.94
N LYS A 39 -44.02 25.55 5.25
CA LYS A 39 -44.88 26.14 6.27
C LYS A 39 -44.68 27.65 6.46
N TYR A 40 -43.43 28.12 6.39
CA TYR A 40 -43.08 29.49 6.78
C TYR A 40 -42.49 30.33 5.63
N GLY A 41 -42.08 29.71 4.52
CA GLY A 41 -41.56 30.42 3.33
C GLY A 41 -40.19 31.10 3.51
N VAL A 42 -39.52 30.89 4.65
CA VAL A 42 -38.24 31.53 5.00
C VAL A 42 -37.29 30.51 5.62
N MET A 43 -35.98 30.78 5.53
CA MET A 43 -34.97 29.93 6.16
C MET A 43 -35.09 29.96 7.69
N PRO A 44 -34.93 28.81 8.35
CA PRO A 44 -34.91 28.75 9.81
C PRO A 44 -33.68 29.45 10.37
N LYS A 45 -33.81 29.97 11.60
CA LYS A 45 -32.65 30.43 12.37
C LYS A 45 -31.90 29.25 12.95
N VAL A 46 -30.58 29.33 12.93
CA VAL A 46 -29.67 28.28 13.41
C VAL A 46 -29.89 28.01 14.89
N GLU A 47 -30.07 29.07 15.69
CA GLU A 47 -30.20 29.01 17.15
C GLU A 47 -31.50 28.34 17.61
N GLU A 48 -32.52 28.35 16.74
CA GLU A 48 -33.84 27.80 17.00
C GLU A 48 -34.02 26.39 16.38
N TRP A 49 -33.03 25.90 15.63
CA TRP A 49 -33.08 24.65 14.91
C TRP A 49 -32.71 23.44 15.79
N LYS A 50 -33.63 22.48 15.91
CA LYS A 50 -33.47 21.30 16.79
C LYS A 50 -32.99 20.04 16.06
N TYR A 51 -33.02 20.05 14.74
CA TYR A 51 -32.61 18.91 13.92
C TYR A 51 -31.11 19.00 13.58
N PRO A 52 -30.51 17.95 12.99
CA PRO A 52 -29.11 17.97 12.63
C PRO A 52 -28.72 19.21 11.82
N LEU A 53 -27.55 19.76 12.15
CA LEU A 53 -26.87 20.78 11.38
C LEU A 53 -25.48 20.27 11.04
N ILE A 54 -25.02 20.56 9.83
CA ILE A 54 -23.67 20.24 9.37
C ILE A 54 -22.95 21.55 9.07
N TYR A 55 -21.92 21.84 9.85
CA TYR A 55 -21.04 22.98 9.62
C TYR A 55 -19.84 22.53 8.79
N SER A 56 -19.45 23.33 7.82
CA SER A 56 -18.20 23.15 7.07
C SER A 56 -17.34 24.38 7.24
N ALA A 57 -16.13 24.21 7.74
CA ALA A 57 -15.17 25.28 7.96
C ALA A 57 -13.80 24.94 7.36
N PHE A 58 -13.05 25.95 6.92
CA PHE A 58 -11.64 25.79 6.57
C PHE A 58 -10.80 26.36 7.70
N ILE A 59 -10.05 25.48 8.36
CA ILE A 59 -9.21 25.84 9.50
C ILE A 59 -7.76 25.90 9.04
N HIS A 60 -7.08 27.00 9.35
CA HIS A 60 -5.65 27.11 9.08
C HIS A 60 -4.91 26.11 9.97
N VAL A 61 -4.01 25.31 9.40
CA VAL A 61 -3.42 24.17 10.12
C VAL A 61 -2.64 24.55 11.38
N MET A 62 -2.06 25.76 11.40
CA MET A 62 -1.35 26.30 12.57
C MET A 62 -2.24 26.44 13.82
N GLU A 63 -3.56 26.51 13.65
CA GLU A 63 -4.54 26.58 14.75
C GLU A 63 -4.64 25.25 15.53
N LEU A 64 -4.16 24.14 14.96
CA LEU A 64 -4.31 22.80 15.53
C LEU A 64 -3.15 22.38 16.45
N GLY A 65 -2.14 23.23 16.62
CA GLY A 65 -1.05 23.01 17.57
C GLY A 65 -1.46 23.32 19.02
N LEU A 66 -2.32 22.47 19.60
CA LEU A 66 -2.91 22.66 20.94
C LEU A 66 -1.97 22.34 22.12
N GLY A 67 -0.69 22.03 21.88
CA GLY A 67 0.26 21.56 22.89
C GLY A 67 0.50 20.05 22.83
N ASP A 68 1.61 19.59 23.43
CA ASP A 68 2.12 18.22 23.24
C ASP A 68 1.09 17.15 23.67
N ASP A 69 0.46 17.30 24.84
CA ASP A 69 -0.42 16.27 25.42
C ASP A 69 -1.91 16.44 25.09
N THR A 70 -2.32 17.52 24.41
CA THR A 70 -3.74 17.83 24.19
C THR A 70 -4.25 17.35 22.84
N LEU A 71 -5.32 16.57 22.83
CA LEU A 71 -6.00 16.11 21.60
C LEU A 71 -7.50 16.38 21.69
N ILE A 72 -8.11 16.69 20.54
CA ILE A 72 -9.57 16.61 20.39
C ILE A 72 -10.02 15.19 20.80
N PRO A 73 -11.17 15.01 21.49
CA PRO A 73 -11.65 13.69 21.88
C PRO A 73 -11.72 12.72 20.69
N MET A 74 -11.06 11.56 20.80
CA MET A 74 -10.93 10.58 19.70
C MET A 74 -11.69 9.27 19.96
N LYS A 75 -12.36 9.12 21.10
CA LYS A 75 -12.93 7.84 21.58
C LYS A 75 -13.96 7.22 20.62
N LYS A 76 -14.62 8.03 19.79
CA LYS A 76 -15.61 7.57 18.81
C LYS A 76 -15.05 7.36 17.41
N ASN A 77 -13.77 7.62 17.19
CA ASN A 77 -13.11 7.24 15.96
C ASN A 77 -12.73 5.74 16.06
N PRO A 78 -13.25 4.87 15.18
CA PRO A 78 -13.00 3.43 15.26
C PRO A 78 -11.60 3.01 14.80
N ARG A 79 -10.77 3.91 14.26
CA ARG A 79 -9.40 3.61 13.82
C ARG A 79 -8.38 4.10 14.85
N GLU A 80 -7.42 3.27 15.24
CA GLU A 80 -6.27 3.71 16.04
C GLU A 80 -5.42 4.68 15.23
N GLN A 81 -5.19 5.89 15.75
CA GLN A 81 -4.54 6.94 14.97
C GLN A 81 -3.01 6.86 15.11
N ASN A 82 -2.39 6.09 14.21
CA ASN A 82 -0.95 5.94 14.06
C ASN A 82 -0.38 6.96 13.06
N ILE A 83 0.65 7.70 13.47
CA ILE A 83 1.29 8.80 12.71
C ILE A 83 2.38 8.28 11.75
N LYS A 84 2.83 7.02 11.91
CA LYS A 84 3.93 6.43 11.12
C LYS A 84 3.48 5.76 9.82
N SER A 85 2.16 5.67 9.57
CA SER A 85 1.60 4.97 8.41
C SER A 85 1.88 5.64 7.07
N THR A 86 1.84 4.89 5.96
CA THR A 86 2.03 5.46 4.61
C THR A 86 1.04 6.57 4.29
N PRO A 87 -0.28 6.45 4.59
CA PRO A 87 -1.20 7.58 4.52
C PRO A 87 -0.77 8.77 5.38
N SER A 88 -0.14 8.50 6.53
CA SER A 88 0.31 9.54 7.45
C SER A 88 1.56 10.28 6.98
N ARG A 89 2.56 9.54 6.47
CA ARG A 89 3.74 10.09 5.78
C ARG A 89 3.31 10.90 4.55
N ARG A 90 2.30 10.45 3.81
CA ARG A 90 1.73 11.17 2.66
C ARG A 90 1.08 12.48 3.08
N ILE A 91 0.29 12.49 4.15
CA ILE A 91 -0.31 13.71 4.68
C ILE A 91 0.79 14.68 5.14
N ALA A 92 1.80 14.20 5.88
CA ALA A 92 2.92 15.02 6.32
C ALA A 92 3.71 15.61 5.14
N ARG A 93 4.01 14.79 4.12
CA ARG A 93 4.71 15.22 2.90
C ARG A 93 3.88 16.24 2.12
N SER A 94 2.60 15.96 1.90
CA SER A 94 1.69 16.87 1.19
C SER A 94 1.52 18.20 1.92
N LEU A 95 1.54 18.18 3.25
CA LEU A 95 1.44 19.38 4.07
C LEU A 95 2.69 20.24 3.97
N LYS A 96 3.89 19.62 3.87
CA LYS A 96 5.18 20.30 3.78
C LYS A 96 5.67 20.57 2.34
N ASN A 97 5.01 20.01 1.32
CA ASN A 97 5.44 20.14 -0.06
C ASN A 97 5.20 21.57 -0.58
N THR A 98 6.29 22.28 -0.84
CA THR A 98 6.27 23.66 -1.36
C THR A 98 6.62 23.76 -2.84
N ASP A 99 6.84 22.62 -3.52
CA ASP A 99 7.05 22.58 -4.96
C ASP A 99 5.85 23.20 -5.68
N ILE A 100 6.11 23.85 -6.82
CA ILE A 100 5.08 24.53 -7.60
C ILE A 100 4.32 23.51 -8.45
N ALA A 101 3.00 23.44 -8.24
CA ALA A 101 2.10 22.62 -9.01
C ALA A 101 1.77 23.25 -10.39
N GLU A 102 1.05 22.50 -11.24
CA GLU A 102 0.65 22.94 -12.59
C GLU A 102 -0.18 24.23 -12.60
N ASP A 103 -0.85 24.56 -11.50
CA ASP A 103 -1.65 25.77 -11.31
C ASP A 103 -0.84 26.95 -10.72
N GLU A 104 0.49 26.86 -10.77
CA GLU A 104 1.46 27.87 -10.31
C GLU A 104 1.44 28.14 -8.80
N ARG A 105 0.87 27.21 -8.01
CA ARG A 105 0.80 27.32 -6.54
C ARG A 105 1.66 26.25 -5.86
N PRO A 106 2.23 26.53 -4.67
CA PRO A 106 2.84 25.50 -3.85
C PRO A 106 1.85 24.37 -3.55
N HIS A 107 2.28 23.11 -3.67
CA HIS A 107 1.42 21.93 -3.52
C HIS A 107 0.63 21.91 -2.18
N ASN A 108 1.24 22.35 -1.09
CA ASN A 108 0.60 22.42 0.22
C ASN A 108 -0.63 23.35 0.27
N LYS A 109 -0.73 24.36 -0.61
CA LYS A 109 -1.91 25.23 -0.67
C LYS A 109 -3.17 24.51 -1.15
N SER A 110 -3.01 23.40 -1.87
CA SER A 110 -4.12 22.54 -2.32
C SER A 110 -4.47 21.43 -1.32
N PHE A 111 -3.84 21.42 -0.14
CA PHE A 111 -4.04 20.36 0.86
C PHE A 111 -5.51 20.18 1.27
N TYR A 112 -6.27 21.27 1.44
CA TYR A 112 -7.69 21.22 1.80
C TYR A 112 -8.58 20.55 0.73
N LEU A 113 -8.14 20.51 -0.53
CA LEU A 113 -8.85 19.87 -1.64
C LEU A 113 -8.49 18.38 -1.74
N LEU A 114 -7.21 18.06 -1.53
CA LEU A 114 -6.67 16.71 -1.71
C LEU A 114 -6.85 15.83 -0.47
N ASN A 115 -7.01 16.44 0.71
CA ASN A 115 -7.31 15.75 1.95
C ASN A 115 -8.82 15.70 2.20
N ARG A 116 -9.34 14.59 2.75
CA ARG A 116 -10.77 14.44 3.08
C ARG A 116 -11.25 15.40 4.18
N GLY A 117 -10.33 15.89 5.01
CA GLY A 117 -10.59 16.76 6.15
C GLY A 117 -10.67 16.01 7.47
N ILE A 118 -11.21 16.69 8.47
CA ILE A 118 -11.46 16.21 9.83
C ILE A 118 -12.97 16.26 10.06
N VAL A 119 -13.55 15.14 10.49
CA VAL A 119 -15.00 15.05 10.75
C VAL A 119 -15.23 14.92 12.25
N LEU A 120 -16.01 15.87 12.78
CA LEU A 120 -16.33 15.97 14.20
C LEU A 120 -17.84 15.84 14.42
N VAL A 121 -18.20 15.32 15.59
CA VAL A 121 -19.53 15.48 16.17
C VAL A 121 -19.39 16.32 17.44
N ALA A 122 -20.33 17.24 17.65
CA ALA A 122 -20.38 18.12 18.81
C ALA A 122 -21.85 18.36 19.20
N HIS A 123 -22.13 18.63 20.48
CA HIS A 123 -23.49 19.03 20.87
C HIS A 123 -23.74 20.53 20.71
N LYS A 124 -22.69 21.37 20.61
CA LYS A 124 -22.88 22.81 20.48
C LYS A 124 -21.75 23.53 19.74
N ILE A 125 -22.13 24.52 18.95
CA ILE A 125 -21.23 25.49 18.32
C ILE A 125 -21.65 26.91 18.74
N LYS A 126 -20.68 27.80 18.94
CA LYS A 126 -20.89 29.24 19.08
C LYS A 126 -19.89 30.01 18.22
N PHE A 127 -20.26 31.24 17.85
CA PHE A 127 -19.35 32.21 17.24
C PHE A 127 -19.09 33.32 18.25
N ILE A 128 -17.81 33.68 18.41
CA ILE A 128 -17.36 34.69 19.38
C ILE A 128 -16.49 35.69 18.64
N ASP A 129 -16.79 36.97 18.81
CA ASP A 129 -16.07 38.04 18.16
C ASP A 129 -14.99 38.64 19.07
N ASN A 130 -13.92 39.15 18.47
CA ASN A 130 -12.86 39.91 19.13
C ASN A 130 -12.24 39.17 20.34
N VAL A 131 -11.61 38.02 20.08
CA VAL A 131 -10.97 37.19 21.12
C VAL A 131 -9.46 37.41 21.14
N ILE A 132 -8.86 37.48 22.32
CA ILE A 132 -7.40 37.32 22.50
C ILE A 132 -7.18 35.97 23.17
N PHE A 133 -6.33 35.12 22.59
CA PHE A 133 -5.96 33.86 23.23
C PHE A 133 -4.87 34.07 24.28
N ILE A 134 -4.98 33.39 25.42
CA ILE A 134 -3.94 33.45 26.46
C ILE A 134 -2.59 33.01 25.89
N GLY A 135 -1.60 33.90 25.96
CA GLY A 135 -0.27 33.68 25.41
C GLY A 135 -0.05 34.23 23.99
N GLU A 136 -1.05 34.91 23.43
CA GLU A 136 -1.00 35.57 22.12
C GLU A 136 -1.37 37.05 22.24
N ASP A 137 -0.78 37.89 21.38
CA ASP A 137 -1.00 39.34 21.39
C ASP A 137 -1.98 39.80 20.28
N GLU A 138 -2.41 38.89 19.39
CA GLU A 138 -3.31 39.19 18.29
C GLU A 138 -4.79 39.13 18.72
N VAL A 139 -5.58 40.11 18.28
CA VAL A 139 -7.04 40.07 18.41
C VAL A 139 -7.62 39.33 17.21
N ILE A 140 -8.23 38.18 17.46
CA ILE A 140 -8.91 37.37 16.45
C ILE A 140 -10.34 37.84 16.27
N PRO A 141 -10.75 38.29 15.07
CA PRO A 141 -12.06 38.89 14.85
C PRO A 141 -13.19 37.87 14.96
N ASN A 142 -13.00 36.64 14.46
CA ASN A 142 -14.02 35.60 14.39
C ASN A 142 -13.47 34.26 14.92
N VAL A 143 -14.09 33.73 15.98
CA VAL A 143 -13.73 32.44 16.59
C VAL A 143 -14.93 31.50 16.56
N ILE A 144 -14.71 30.27 16.10
CA ILE A 144 -15.66 29.17 16.28
C ILE A 144 -15.33 28.44 17.58
N GLU A 145 -16.31 28.35 18.49
CA GLU A 145 -16.26 27.57 19.72
C GLU A 145 -17.05 26.28 19.51
N ILE A 146 -16.36 25.14 19.55
CA ILE A 146 -16.91 23.78 19.36
C ILE A 146 -16.89 23.08 20.71
N ILE A 147 -18.06 22.68 21.21
CA ILE A 147 -18.23 22.06 22.53
C ILE A 147 -18.66 20.61 22.33
N MET A 148 -17.85 19.69 22.82
CA MET A 148 -17.99 18.24 22.61
C MET A 148 -18.04 17.52 23.94
N ASP A 149 -18.92 16.53 24.08
CA ASP A 149 -18.87 15.55 25.18
C ASP A 149 -17.62 14.66 25.02
N LYS A 150 -16.76 14.62 26.04
CA LYS A 150 -15.46 13.92 25.97
C LYS A 150 -15.57 12.42 25.74
N GLU A 151 -16.68 11.82 26.15
CA GLU A 151 -16.89 10.36 26.09
C GLU A 151 -17.65 9.96 24.83
N ASN A 152 -18.58 10.80 24.37
CA ASN A 152 -19.57 10.43 23.38
C ASN A 152 -19.45 11.16 22.03
N GLU A 153 -18.65 12.21 21.97
CA GLU A 153 -18.52 13.09 20.81
C GLU A 153 -17.03 13.30 20.48
N GLY A 154 -16.76 14.22 19.54
CA GLY A 154 -15.42 14.48 19.05
C GLY A 154 -15.18 13.88 17.66
N ASN A 155 -13.95 13.47 17.40
CA ASN A 155 -13.54 12.99 16.10
C ASN A 155 -14.16 11.63 15.77
N ILE A 156 -14.71 11.51 14.56
CA ILE A 156 -15.26 10.25 14.03
C ILE A 156 -14.58 9.78 12.74
N ASP A 157 -13.89 10.68 12.03
CA ASP A 157 -13.09 10.40 10.85
C ASP A 157 -12.01 11.50 10.66
N GLY A 158 -10.93 11.19 9.94
CA GLY A 158 -9.81 12.12 9.71
C GLY A 158 -8.87 12.27 10.91
N GLY A 159 -8.92 11.35 11.88
CA GLY A 159 -8.11 11.40 13.09
C GLY A 159 -6.60 11.31 12.86
N HIS A 160 -6.17 10.53 11.86
CA HIS A 160 -4.76 10.51 11.44
C HIS A 160 -4.33 11.88 10.90
N THR A 161 -5.13 12.46 9.98
CA THR A 161 -4.89 13.81 9.43
C THR A 161 -4.69 14.82 10.56
N TYR A 162 -5.57 14.79 11.56
CA TYR A 162 -5.47 15.68 12.73
C TYR A 162 -4.15 15.51 13.49
N LYS A 163 -3.78 14.29 13.89
CA LYS A 163 -2.53 14.06 14.64
C LYS A 163 -1.29 14.49 13.86
N ILE A 164 -1.23 14.17 12.57
CA ILE A 164 -0.07 14.53 11.73
C ILE A 164 0.05 16.03 11.57
N ILE A 165 -1.06 16.73 11.36
CA ILE A 165 -1.06 18.20 11.30
C ILE A 165 -0.55 18.74 12.62
N LYS A 166 -1.09 18.26 13.75
CA LYS A 166 -0.65 18.67 15.09
C LYS A 166 0.85 18.46 15.26
N ASP A 167 1.37 17.26 15.03
CA ASP A 167 2.79 16.94 15.21
C ASP A 167 3.68 17.74 14.27
N THR A 168 3.24 17.93 13.02
CA THR A 168 3.97 18.74 12.04
C THR A 168 4.03 20.19 12.48
N VAL A 169 2.92 20.76 12.91
CA VAL A 169 2.82 22.15 13.40
C VAL A 169 3.66 22.34 14.66
N MET A 170 3.60 21.40 15.61
CA MET A 170 4.40 21.46 16.84
C MET A 170 5.90 21.42 16.54
N ASN A 171 6.34 20.59 15.58
CA ASN A 171 7.73 20.54 15.15
C ASN A 171 8.17 21.81 14.39
N ILE A 172 7.30 22.34 13.53
CA ILE A 172 7.55 23.58 12.78
C ILE A 172 7.66 24.79 13.71
N LYS A 173 6.79 24.91 14.72
CA LYS A 173 6.86 25.97 15.74
C LYS A 173 8.17 25.95 16.52
N LYS A 174 8.75 24.77 16.81
CA LYS A 174 10.06 24.64 17.47
C LYS A 174 11.20 25.20 16.62
N ASN A 175 11.05 25.19 15.30
CA ASN A 175 12.05 25.66 14.35
C ASN A 175 11.79 27.10 13.86
N GLU A 176 10.83 27.81 14.46
CA GLU A 176 10.39 29.16 14.05
C GLU A 176 9.93 29.26 12.58
N ASP A 177 9.53 28.15 11.98
CA ASP A 177 9.01 28.07 10.61
C ASP A 177 7.49 28.30 10.57
N PHE A 178 6.95 28.49 9.36
CA PHE A 178 5.52 28.67 9.12
C PHE A 178 4.99 27.73 8.04
N LEU A 179 3.77 27.22 8.23
CA LEU A 179 3.11 26.36 7.25
C LEU A 179 1.77 26.96 6.82
N ASP A 180 1.73 27.41 5.57
CA ASP A 180 0.55 28.01 4.93
C ASP A 180 -0.30 26.92 4.26
N ALA A 181 -1.21 26.33 5.04
CA ALA A 181 -2.17 25.35 4.54
C ALA A 181 -3.47 25.39 5.35
N TYR A 182 -4.54 24.92 4.71
CA TYR A 182 -5.86 24.79 5.33
C TYR A 182 -6.31 23.35 5.34
N VAL A 183 -7.11 22.96 6.33
CA VAL A 183 -7.80 21.67 6.40
C VAL A 183 -9.30 21.89 6.57
N ARG A 184 -10.11 21.08 5.89
CA ARG A 184 -11.56 21.15 6.02
C ARG A 184 -12.03 20.46 7.30
N PHE A 185 -12.85 21.15 8.08
CA PHE A 185 -13.62 20.58 9.19
C PHE A 185 -15.07 20.39 8.74
N GLU A 186 -15.62 19.19 8.95
CA GLU A 186 -17.06 18.93 8.87
C GLU A 186 -17.56 18.61 10.27
N ILE A 187 -18.45 19.44 10.83
CA ILE A 187 -18.90 19.33 12.21
C ILE A 187 -20.41 19.12 12.23
N THR A 188 -20.83 17.95 12.68
CA THR A 188 -22.26 17.63 12.84
C THR A 188 -22.70 17.92 14.26
N VAL A 189 -23.78 18.68 14.42
CA VAL A 189 -24.45 18.91 15.73
C VAL A 189 -25.90 18.45 15.70
N ASN A 190 -26.53 18.32 16.87
CA ASN A 190 -27.90 17.83 17.05
C ASN A 190 -28.14 16.42 16.45
N PHE A 191 -27.14 15.54 16.51
CA PHE A 191 -27.24 14.19 15.97
C PHE A 191 -26.90 13.13 17.03
N HIS A 192 -27.82 12.18 17.26
CA HIS A 192 -27.69 11.18 18.33
C HIS A 192 -27.02 9.86 17.88
N GLY A 193 -26.84 9.63 16.57
CA GLY A 193 -26.36 8.36 16.02
C GLY A 193 -24.85 8.26 15.80
N VAL A 194 -24.03 8.83 16.69
CA VAL A 194 -22.58 9.05 16.48
C VAL A 194 -21.86 7.78 16.00
N SER A 195 -22.04 6.65 16.67
CA SER A 195 -21.39 5.38 16.29
C SER A 195 -21.76 4.91 14.89
N ARG A 196 -23.05 5.03 14.50
CA ARG A 196 -23.52 4.65 13.16
C ARG A 196 -22.92 5.53 12.07
N LEU A 197 -22.77 6.82 12.34
CA LEU A 197 -22.15 7.76 11.41
C LEU A 197 -20.66 7.46 11.26
N ALA A 198 -19.96 7.17 12.36
CA ALA A 198 -18.57 6.73 12.34
C ALA A 198 -18.40 5.45 11.51
N GLU A 199 -19.21 4.41 11.73
CA GLU A 199 -19.18 3.16 10.95
C GLU A 199 -19.43 3.40 9.45
N ALA A 200 -20.42 4.22 9.10
CA ALA A 200 -20.77 4.52 7.71
C ALA A 200 -19.65 5.27 6.97
N ARG A 201 -18.97 6.21 7.64
CA ARG A 201 -17.82 6.93 7.06
C ARG A 201 -16.64 5.98 6.81
N ASN A 202 -16.49 4.94 7.63
CA ASN A 202 -15.40 3.98 7.57
C ASN A 202 -15.60 2.80 6.61
N THR A 203 -16.83 2.53 6.17
CA THR A 203 -17.19 1.39 5.29
C THR A 203 -17.24 1.72 3.80
N SER A 204 -16.77 2.91 3.38
CA SER A 204 -16.66 3.23 1.95
C SER A 204 -15.57 2.37 1.29
N ALA A 205 -15.96 1.21 0.75
CA ALA A 205 -15.15 0.38 -0.10
C ALA A 205 -14.78 1.20 -1.35
N GLN A 206 -13.63 1.88 -1.30
CA GLN A 206 -13.08 2.51 -2.50
C GLN A 206 -12.79 1.40 -3.51
N VAL A 207 -13.28 1.58 -4.73
CA VAL A 207 -12.78 0.81 -5.88
C VAL A 207 -11.34 1.26 -6.10
N LEU A 208 -10.40 0.51 -5.54
CA LEU A 208 -8.97 0.77 -5.68
C LEU A 208 -8.53 0.34 -7.08
N SER A 209 -8.61 1.25 -8.05
CA SER A 209 -7.87 1.09 -9.29
C SER A 209 -6.39 1.39 -9.05
N ARG A 210 -5.47 0.74 -9.78
CA ARG A 210 -4.02 0.99 -9.67
C ARG A 210 -3.68 2.48 -9.77
N SER A 211 -4.35 3.21 -10.66
CA SER A 211 -4.11 4.64 -10.87
C SER A 211 -4.51 5.45 -9.62
N ILE A 212 -5.63 5.11 -8.98
CA ILE A 212 -6.07 5.76 -7.73
C ILE A 212 -5.07 5.47 -6.61
N VAL A 213 -4.65 4.21 -6.46
CA VAL A 213 -3.66 3.81 -5.44
C VAL A 213 -2.34 4.53 -5.66
N ASN A 214 -1.88 4.66 -6.90
CA ASN A 214 -0.66 5.38 -7.23
C ASN A 214 -0.77 6.89 -6.99
N LEU A 215 -1.89 7.52 -7.38
CA LEU A 215 -2.16 8.94 -7.05
C LEU A 215 -2.18 9.18 -5.54
N GLN A 216 -2.61 8.17 -4.79
CA GLN A 216 -2.59 8.14 -3.33
C GLN A 216 -1.23 7.71 -2.75
N GLY A 217 -0.15 7.54 -3.54
CA GLY A 217 1.15 7.12 -3.01
C GLY A 217 1.18 5.72 -2.37
N GLY A 218 0.17 4.87 -2.62
CA GLY A 218 0.10 3.53 -2.04
C GLY A 218 1.27 2.63 -2.45
N PHE A 219 1.91 2.92 -3.59
CA PHE A 219 3.07 2.19 -4.08
C PHE A 219 4.42 2.84 -3.72
N ASP A 220 4.47 3.86 -2.87
CA ASP A 220 5.72 4.58 -2.61
C ASP A 220 6.79 3.71 -1.93
N ILE A 221 6.40 2.88 -0.96
CA ILE A 221 7.30 1.86 -0.36
C ILE A 221 7.81 0.92 -1.45
N LEU A 222 6.93 0.44 -2.33
CA LEU A 222 7.33 -0.48 -3.39
C LEU A 222 8.28 0.19 -4.39
N LYS A 223 8.10 1.48 -4.71
CA LYS A 223 9.01 2.25 -5.56
C LYS A 223 10.39 2.39 -4.93
N GLU A 224 10.46 2.64 -3.63
CA GLU A 224 11.71 2.71 -2.87
C GLU A 224 12.45 1.38 -2.90
N LEU A 225 11.77 0.28 -2.57
CA LEU A 225 12.35 -1.08 -2.53
C LEU A 225 12.90 -1.57 -3.88
N ILE A 226 12.38 -1.04 -5.00
CA ILE A 226 12.82 -1.45 -6.35
C ILE A 226 13.62 -0.37 -7.07
N SER A 227 13.90 0.78 -6.44
CA SER A 227 14.47 1.96 -7.09
C SER A 227 15.82 1.69 -7.78
N GLU A 228 16.66 0.86 -7.15
CA GLU A 228 17.97 0.48 -7.68
C GLU A 228 17.94 -0.73 -8.64
N LEU A 229 16.76 -1.30 -8.91
CA LEU A 229 16.62 -2.45 -9.79
C LEU A 229 16.57 -2.02 -11.26
N PRO A 230 17.13 -2.84 -12.19
CA PRO A 230 17.30 -2.44 -13.59
C PRO A 230 15.97 -2.15 -14.30
N PHE A 231 14.86 -2.72 -13.85
CA PHE A 231 13.56 -2.60 -14.48
C PHE A 231 12.65 -1.50 -13.88
N HIS A 232 13.10 -0.74 -12.87
CA HIS A 232 12.25 0.17 -12.10
C HIS A 232 11.48 1.18 -12.98
N ASP A 233 12.15 1.74 -13.98
CA ASP A 233 11.56 2.69 -14.94
C ASP A 233 10.51 2.07 -15.87
N ARG A 234 10.50 0.74 -16.00
CA ARG A 234 9.55 0.00 -16.84
C ARG A 234 8.27 -0.39 -16.10
N VAL A 235 8.17 -0.09 -14.80
CA VAL A 235 7.01 -0.41 -13.95
C VAL A 235 5.88 0.60 -14.14
N ALA A 236 4.73 0.11 -14.60
CA ALA A 236 3.51 0.86 -14.80
C ALA A 236 2.64 0.87 -13.54
N TYR A 237 2.47 2.07 -12.96
CA TYR A 237 1.59 2.36 -11.84
C TYR A 237 0.26 3.01 -12.29
N LYS A 238 0.17 3.43 -13.56
CA LYS A 238 -1.06 3.91 -14.22
C LYS A 238 -1.32 3.11 -15.51
N GLN A 239 -2.58 3.12 -15.98
CA GLN A 239 -2.89 2.55 -17.30
C GLN A 239 -2.21 3.35 -18.42
N PHE A 240 -1.60 2.63 -19.38
CA PHE A 240 -0.90 3.22 -20.53
C PHE A 240 0.21 4.22 -20.15
N GLU A 241 0.83 4.03 -18.99
CA GLU A 241 1.95 4.86 -18.54
C GLU A 241 3.13 4.75 -19.51
N LYS A 242 3.79 5.87 -19.78
CA LYS A 242 4.93 5.96 -20.71
C LYS A 242 6.21 6.36 -19.96
N HIS A 243 7.33 5.89 -20.49
CA HIS A 243 8.68 6.39 -20.24
C HIS A 243 9.30 6.83 -21.58
N GLU A 244 10.56 7.29 -21.57
CA GLU A 244 11.23 7.86 -22.75
C GLU A 244 11.19 6.94 -23.98
N GLU A 245 11.32 5.63 -23.80
CA GLU A 245 11.38 4.65 -24.89
C GLU A 245 10.02 4.01 -25.25
N GLY A 246 8.92 4.47 -24.65
CA GLY A 246 7.57 3.99 -24.97
C GLY A 246 6.72 3.61 -23.76
N LEU A 247 5.78 2.69 -23.93
CA LEU A 247 4.91 2.24 -22.84
C LEU A 247 5.71 1.49 -21.78
N LYS A 248 5.43 1.78 -20.51
CA LYS A 248 5.89 0.97 -19.38
C LYS A 248 5.22 -0.40 -19.45
N MET A 249 6.02 -1.45 -19.60
CA MET A 249 5.56 -2.79 -19.98
C MET A 249 5.27 -3.70 -18.78
N ILE A 250 5.63 -3.29 -17.56
CA ILE A 250 5.54 -4.14 -16.37
C ILE A 250 4.45 -3.61 -15.45
N PRO A 251 3.25 -4.22 -15.41
CA PRO A 251 2.23 -3.85 -14.44
C PRO A 251 2.72 -4.01 -12.99
N VAL A 252 2.46 -3.02 -12.13
CA VAL A 252 2.87 -3.06 -10.70
C VAL A 252 2.36 -4.30 -9.95
N GLU A 253 1.18 -4.83 -10.31
CA GLU A 253 0.66 -6.06 -9.72
C GLU A 253 1.54 -7.30 -9.97
N ASN A 254 2.38 -7.30 -11.02
CA ASN A 254 3.31 -8.38 -11.28
C ASN A 254 4.48 -8.36 -10.30
N ILE A 255 4.94 -7.16 -9.90
CA ILE A 255 5.95 -6.97 -8.85
C ILE A 255 5.41 -7.54 -7.54
N ILE A 256 4.23 -7.08 -7.12
CA ILE A 256 3.58 -7.52 -5.87
C ILE A 256 3.37 -9.04 -5.88
N ARG A 257 2.91 -9.60 -7.00
CA ARG A 257 2.67 -11.04 -7.14
C ARG A 257 3.94 -11.87 -6.96
N LEU A 258 5.07 -11.40 -7.48
CA LEU A 258 6.34 -12.09 -7.35
C LEU A 258 6.85 -12.03 -5.91
N LEU A 259 6.76 -10.86 -5.26
CA LEU A 259 7.12 -10.69 -3.85
C LEU A 259 6.22 -11.52 -2.92
N ASP A 260 4.93 -11.61 -3.21
CA ASP A 260 3.99 -12.42 -2.44
C ASP A 260 4.38 -13.91 -2.42
N LEU A 261 5.10 -14.43 -3.44
CA LEU A 261 5.60 -15.80 -3.44
C LEU A 261 6.61 -16.08 -2.32
N PHE A 262 7.34 -15.05 -1.89
CA PHE A 262 8.36 -15.14 -0.85
C PHE A 262 7.87 -14.62 0.50
N ASN A 263 6.74 -13.92 0.54
CA ASN A 263 6.10 -13.50 1.78
C ASN A 263 5.64 -14.72 2.61
N LEU A 264 6.45 -15.13 3.58
CA LEU A 264 6.21 -16.29 4.44
C LEU A 264 4.97 -16.19 5.35
N GLU A 265 4.43 -15.00 5.61
CA GLU A 265 3.15 -14.85 6.34
C GLU A 265 1.97 -15.23 5.43
N LYS A 266 1.98 -14.76 4.18
CA LYS A 266 0.95 -15.07 3.19
C LYS A 266 1.10 -16.48 2.60
N ASN A 267 2.34 -16.88 2.33
CA ASN A 267 2.71 -18.14 1.69
C ASN A 267 3.73 -18.90 2.54
N PRO A 268 3.26 -19.51 3.66
CA PRO A 268 4.15 -20.21 4.56
C PRO A 268 4.87 -21.38 3.89
N LYS A 269 5.99 -21.77 4.49
CA LYS A 269 6.74 -22.96 4.09
C LYS A 269 5.86 -24.20 4.17
N TYR A 270 6.06 -25.10 3.21
CA TYR A 270 5.43 -26.40 3.23
C TYR A 270 6.05 -27.25 4.33
N SER A 271 5.24 -27.74 5.29
CA SER A 271 5.74 -28.62 6.35
C SER A 271 5.42 -30.08 6.01
N THR A 272 6.47 -30.88 5.88
CA THR A 272 6.40 -32.34 5.73
C THR A 272 6.36 -33.08 7.07
N LEU A 273 6.54 -32.38 8.19
CA LEU A 273 6.72 -32.95 9.54
C LEU A 273 5.41 -33.23 10.31
N SER A 274 4.26 -32.78 9.81
CA SER A 274 2.94 -33.00 10.42
C SER A 274 2.19 -34.13 9.71
N LYS A 275 1.71 -35.13 10.48
CA LYS A 275 0.82 -36.21 9.99
C LYS A 275 -0.51 -35.71 9.38
N PHE A 276 -0.84 -34.44 9.58
CA PHE A 276 -1.97 -33.75 8.94
C PHE A 276 -1.41 -32.79 7.88
N SER A 277 -1.10 -33.32 6.69
CA SER A 277 -0.53 -32.57 5.56
C SER A 277 -1.35 -31.31 5.27
N ARG A 278 -0.74 -30.13 5.42
CA ARG A 278 -1.36 -28.87 4.97
C ARG A 278 -1.36 -28.86 3.44
N ARG A 279 -2.45 -28.42 2.80
CA ARG A 279 -2.45 -28.13 1.37
C ARG A 279 -1.39 -27.06 1.11
N PRO A 280 -0.61 -27.16 0.02
CA PRO A 280 0.40 -26.15 -0.30
C PRO A 280 -0.29 -24.79 -0.43
N SER A 281 0.33 -23.74 0.14
CA SER A 281 -0.13 -22.38 -0.14
C SER A 281 0.22 -22.06 -1.59
N ILE A 282 -0.81 -21.92 -2.42
CA ILE A 282 -0.70 -21.55 -3.84
C ILE A 282 -1.39 -20.20 -3.99
N PRO A 283 -0.68 -19.16 -4.44
CA PRO A 283 -1.31 -17.87 -4.71
C PRO A 283 -2.43 -18.03 -5.75
N GLN A 284 -3.52 -17.27 -5.61
CA GLN A 284 -4.60 -17.31 -6.60
C GLN A 284 -4.11 -16.74 -7.94
N MET A 285 -3.92 -17.61 -8.93
CA MET A 285 -3.36 -17.23 -10.22
C MET A 285 -4.43 -16.92 -11.25
N LYS A 286 -4.58 -15.65 -11.62
CA LYS A 286 -5.01 -15.27 -12.97
C LYS A 286 -4.17 -14.06 -13.39
N TRP A 287 -3.33 -14.21 -14.42
CA TRP A 287 -2.44 -13.13 -14.91
C TRP A 287 -3.21 -11.93 -15.49
N ALA A 288 -4.46 -12.12 -15.93
CA ALA A 288 -5.31 -11.06 -16.46
C ALA A 288 -6.43 -10.58 -15.50
N SER A 289 -6.71 -11.28 -14.39
CA SER A 289 -7.82 -10.93 -13.49
C SER A 289 -7.41 -11.06 -12.03
N GLY A 290 -7.89 -10.19 -11.15
CA GLY A 290 -7.51 -10.19 -9.73
C GLY A 290 -6.38 -9.22 -9.38
N ALA A 291 -5.95 -8.36 -10.32
CA ALA A 291 -5.03 -7.26 -10.03
C ALA A 291 -5.55 -6.38 -8.88
N GLU A 292 -6.86 -6.09 -8.84
CA GLU A 292 -7.49 -5.35 -7.75
C GLU A 292 -7.34 -6.04 -6.39
N GLN A 293 -7.52 -7.37 -6.33
CA GLN A 293 -7.40 -8.12 -5.09
C GLN A 293 -5.94 -8.14 -4.59
N ILE A 294 -4.97 -8.27 -5.50
CA ILE A 294 -3.54 -8.23 -5.18
C ILE A 294 -3.17 -6.83 -4.66
N ILE A 295 -3.56 -5.78 -5.37
CA ILE A 295 -3.30 -4.39 -4.96
C ILE A 295 -3.96 -4.13 -3.61
N LYS A 296 -5.21 -4.56 -3.42
CA LYS A 296 -5.92 -4.43 -2.14
C LYS A 296 -5.17 -5.15 -1.02
N SER A 297 -4.75 -6.40 -1.23
CA SER A 297 -4.01 -7.16 -0.22
C SER A 297 -2.66 -6.51 0.13
N TYR A 298 -1.94 -5.98 -0.85
CA TYR A 298 -0.71 -5.23 -0.63
C TYR A 298 -0.98 -3.95 0.18
N VAL A 299 -1.95 -3.13 -0.24
CA VAL A 299 -2.31 -1.89 0.46
C VAL A 299 -2.74 -2.19 1.89
N THR A 300 -3.58 -3.20 2.11
CA THR A 300 -4.00 -3.62 3.45
C THR A 300 -2.80 -4.05 4.30
N GLU A 301 -1.85 -4.85 3.78
CA GLU A 301 -0.66 -5.21 4.56
C GLU A 301 0.21 -3.99 4.91
N ILE A 302 0.37 -3.05 3.98
CA ILE A 302 1.11 -1.80 4.25
C ILE A 302 0.39 -0.96 5.33
N GLU A 303 -0.95 -0.88 5.26
CA GLU A 303 -1.76 -0.16 6.24
C GLU A 303 -1.75 -0.85 7.61
N THR A 304 -1.92 -2.18 7.66
CA THR A 304 -1.90 -2.97 8.91
C THR A 304 -0.52 -2.98 9.55
N ALA A 305 0.56 -3.19 8.79
CA ALA A 305 1.91 -3.12 9.32
C ALA A 305 2.20 -1.75 9.92
N ALA A 306 1.74 -0.72 9.23
CA ALA A 306 1.82 0.63 9.73
C ALA A 306 0.99 0.85 11.00
N GLU A 307 -0.24 0.33 11.08
CA GLU A 307 -1.09 0.38 12.27
C GLU A 307 -0.39 -0.28 13.47
N GLU A 308 0.22 -1.44 13.25
CA GLU A 308 0.94 -2.26 14.23
C GLU A 308 2.37 -1.76 14.57
N GLU A 309 2.77 -0.59 14.05
CA GLU A 309 4.12 -0.02 14.23
C GLU A 309 5.27 -0.97 13.90
N ARG A 310 5.07 -1.85 12.93
CA ARG A 310 6.09 -2.79 12.45
C ARG A 310 6.44 -2.52 10.99
N ASP A 311 7.57 -3.07 10.58
CA ASP A 311 7.84 -3.19 9.17
C ASP A 311 6.83 -4.14 8.50
N SER A 312 6.34 -3.71 7.34
CA SER A 312 5.55 -4.57 6.47
C SER A 312 6.38 -5.75 6.02
N GLU A 313 5.73 -6.87 5.70
CA GLU A 313 6.45 -8.03 5.18
C GLU A 313 7.21 -7.71 3.88
N TYR A 314 6.79 -6.70 3.10
CA TYR A 314 7.53 -6.23 1.92
C TYR A 314 8.84 -5.52 2.28
N VAL A 315 8.83 -4.68 3.32
CA VAL A 315 10.05 -3.99 3.82
C VAL A 315 11.00 -5.01 4.44
N LYS A 316 10.49 -5.98 5.19
CA LYS A 316 11.31 -7.08 5.75
C LYS A 316 11.97 -7.95 4.68
N MET A 317 11.49 -7.92 3.44
CA MET A 317 12.07 -8.65 2.32
C MET A 317 13.16 -7.87 1.58
N GLU A 318 13.44 -6.61 1.92
CA GLU A 318 14.35 -5.72 1.20
C GLU A 318 15.66 -6.40 0.77
N GLN A 319 16.29 -7.15 1.67
CA GLN A 319 17.58 -7.81 1.42
C GLN A 319 17.54 -8.89 0.33
N ILE A 320 16.40 -9.57 0.15
CA ILE A 320 16.25 -10.67 -0.83
C ILE A 320 15.54 -10.25 -2.11
N ILE A 321 14.97 -9.03 -2.15
CA ILE A 321 14.23 -8.52 -3.30
C ILE A 321 15.08 -8.55 -4.60
N PRO A 322 16.32 -8.04 -4.64
CA PRO A 322 17.15 -8.09 -5.84
C PRO A 322 17.33 -9.52 -6.37
N ASP A 323 17.60 -10.47 -5.47
CA ASP A 323 17.82 -11.88 -5.80
C ASP A 323 16.57 -12.53 -6.40
N ILE A 324 15.38 -12.23 -5.85
CA ILE A 324 14.10 -12.75 -6.37
C ILE A 324 13.92 -12.38 -7.86
N PHE A 325 14.21 -11.13 -8.23
CA PHE A 325 14.09 -10.68 -9.61
C PHE A 325 15.22 -11.21 -10.51
N SER A 326 16.43 -11.38 -9.96
CA SER A 326 17.56 -12.00 -10.65
C SER A 326 17.26 -13.46 -11.00
N ILE A 327 16.81 -14.26 -10.02
CA ILE A 327 16.42 -15.66 -10.20
C ILE A 327 15.27 -15.78 -11.21
N TYR A 328 14.27 -14.89 -11.16
CA TYR A 328 13.18 -14.91 -12.15
C TYR A 328 13.73 -14.72 -13.57
N SER A 329 14.57 -13.71 -13.78
CA SER A 329 15.16 -13.40 -15.09
C SER A 329 16.05 -14.54 -15.58
N TYR A 330 16.81 -15.17 -14.67
CA TYR A 330 17.60 -16.36 -14.95
C TYR A 330 16.72 -17.53 -15.44
N LEU A 331 15.66 -17.86 -14.71
CA LEU A 331 14.74 -18.94 -15.07
C LEU A 331 14.04 -18.67 -16.40
N GLU A 332 13.54 -17.44 -16.58
CA GLU A 332 12.84 -17.02 -17.79
C GLU A 332 13.73 -17.19 -19.04
N LYS A 333 15.03 -16.90 -18.92
CA LYS A 333 15.99 -17.08 -20.00
C LYS A 333 16.39 -18.55 -20.21
N ASN A 334 16.67 -19.28 -19.12
CA ASN A 334 17.43 -20.54 -19.18
C ASN A 334 16.58 -21.82 -19.13
N ILE A 335 15.28 -21.77 -18.78
CA ILE A 335 14.39 -22.95 -18.81
C ILE A 335 14.50 -23.78 -20.10
N PRO A 336 14.52 -23.19 -21.31
CA PRO A 336 14.65 -23.95 -22.55
C PRO A 336 15.94 -24.76 -22.64
N GLU A 337 17.06 -24.17 -22.21
CA GLU A 337 18.37 -24.81 -22.24
C GLU A 337 18.47 -25.91 -21.18
N ILE A 338 18.05 -25.62 -19.94
CA ILE A 338 18.02 -26.58 -18.84
C ILE A 338 17.18 -27.80 -19.23
N TYR A 339 15.98 -27.59 -19.79
CA TYR A 339 15.12 -28.68 -20.26
C TYR A 339 15.79 -29.54 -21.35
N ASN A 340 16.49 -28.91 -22.29
CA ASN A 340 17.20 -29.61 -23.36
C ASN A 340 18.37 -30.45 -22.83
N LYS A 341 19.14 -29.92 -21.88
CA LYS A 341 20.25 -30.64 -21.24
C LYS A 341 19.76 -31.92 -20.56
N VAL A 342 18.70 -31.83 -19.75
CA VAL A 342 18.12 -33.01 -19.07
C VAL A 342 17.62 -34.06 -20.06
N GLY A 343 16.97 -33.61 -21.13
CA GLY A 343 16.41 -34.50 -22.13
C GLY A 343 17.44 -35.21 -23.02
N SER A 344 18.62 -34.62 -23.19
CA SER A 344 19.69 -35.20 -24.02
C SER A 344 20.20 -36.56 -23.52
N GLY A 345 19.97 -36.90 -22.25
CA GLY A 345 20.36 -38.18 -21.63
C GLY A 345 19.27 -39.26 -21.59
N ASN A 346 18.02 -38.97 -21.96
CA ASN A 346 16.88 -39.89 -21.83
C ASN A 346 16.25 -40.22 -23.20
N SER A 347 16.15 -41.51 -23.51
CA SER A 347 15.61 -42.04 -24.78
C SER A 347 14.09 -41.92 -24.95
N THR A 348 13.37 -41.37 -23.97
CA THR A 348 11.89 -41.35 -23.92
C THR A 348 11.23 -40.04 -24.40
N GLY A 349 11.95 -39.15 -25.09
CA GLY A 349 11.35 -37.99 -25.77
C GLY A 349 11.13 -36.74 -24.90
N GLY A 350 11.73 -36.70 -23.71
CA GLY A 350 12.00 -35.45 -22.99
C GLY A 350 13.25 -34.81 -23.57
N GLY A 351 13.22 -33.51 -23.88
CA GLY A 351 14.30 -32.81 -24.56
C GLY A 351 13.86 -32.27 -25.91
N ASN A 352 14.30 -31.05 -26.22
CA ASN A 352 13.87 -30.20 -27.33
C ASN A 352 12.65 -29.31 -27.05
N TYR A 353 12.89 -28.26 -26.26
CA TYR A 353 11.95 -27.19 -25.95
C TYR A 353 11.35 -26.55 -27.22
N ALA A 354 12.13 -26.43 -28.31
CA ALA A 354 11.70 -25.78 -29.54
C ALA A 354 10.54 -26.50 -30.26
N LEU A 355 10.31 -27.78 -29.96
CA LEU A 355 9.21 -28.56 -30.53
C LEU A 355 7.91 -28.42 -29.73
N ILE A 356 7.95 -27.77 -28.56
CA ILE A 356 6.77 -27.62 -27.71
C ILE A 356 5.88 -26.50 -28.25
N SER A 357 4.56 -26.71 -28.25
CA SER A 357 3.57 -25.78 -28.81
C SER A 357 3.69 -24.36 -28.25
N PHE A 358 3.86 -24.21 -26.94
CA PHE A 358 3.98 -22.92 -26.27
C PHE A 358 5.38 -22.28 -26.34
N SER A 359 6.37 -22.95 -26.92
CA SER A 359 7.71 -22.37 -27.16
C SER A 359 7.76 -21.47 -28.41
N LYS A 360 6.75 -21.61 -29.28
CA LYS A 360 6.65 -20.87 -30.53
C LYS A 360 6.24 -19.44 -30.24
N SER A 361 7.08 -18.50 -30.64
CA SER A 361 6.74 -17.09 -30.64
C SER A 361 6.30 -16.68 -32.04
N ASP A 362 5.09 -16.12 -32.14
CA ASP A 362 4.60 -15.42 -33.34
C ASP A 362 5.28 -14.05 -33.52
N LYS A 363 6.07 -13.61 -32.53
CA LYS A 363 6.83 -12.36 -32.60
C LYS A 363 7.95 -12.50 -33.63
N LYS A 364 8.13 -11.45 -34.43
CA LYS A 364 9.33 -11.28 -35.27
C LYS A 364 10.56 -11.21 -34.38
N VAL A 365 11.71 -11.60 -34.94
CA VAL A 365 13.02 -11.37 -34.32
C VAL A 365 13.12 -9.90 -33.90
N LEU A 366 13.46 -9.68 -32.64
CA LEU A 366 13.64 -8.34 -32.06
C LEU A 366 15.06 -7.84 -32.33
N PHE A 367 16.06 -8.66 -32.03
CA PHE A 367 17.49 -8.38 -32.22
C PHE A 367 18.26 -9.72 -32.29
N ASP A 368 19.23 -9.81 -33.19
CA ASP A 368 19.99 -11.03 -33.50
C ASP A 368 19.10 -12.28 -33.71
N SER A 369 19.20 -13.29 -32.84
CA SER A 369 18.42 -14.53 -32.85
C SER A 369 17.31 -14.53 -31.80
N TYR A 370 17.15 -13.43 -31.07
CA TYR A 370 16.24 -13.28 -29.95
C TYR A 370 14.86 -12.77 -30.39
N ARG A 371 13.81 -13.32 -29.79
CA ARG A 371 12.40 -13.01 -30.06
C ARG A 371 11.73 -12.26 -28.91
N ASN A 372 12.38 -12.23 -27.74
CA ASN A 372 11.92 -11.54 -26.56
C ASN A 372 13.12 -11.12 -25.70
N ILE A 373 12.86 -10.33 -24.67
CA ILE A 373 13.81 -10.04 -23.59
C ILE A 373 13.20 -10.44 -22.25
N THR A 374 14.05 -10.69 -21.24
CA THR A 374 13.57 -10.99 -19.89
C THR A 374 12.71 -9.84 -19.35
N THR A 375 11.63 -10.20 -18.65
CA THR A 375 10.59 -9.30 -18.16
C THR A 375 11.16 -8.22 -17.25
N PHE A 376 12.07 -8.59 -16.33
CA PHE A 376 12.67 -7.70 -15.33
C PHE A 376 14.08 -7.20 -15.71
N SER A 377 14.37 -7.06 -17.00
CA SER A 377 15.57 -6.37 -17.49
C SER A 377 15.40 -4.85 -17.54
N ASN A 378 16.47 -4.12 -17.87
CA ASN A 378 16.42 -2.69 -18.19
C ASN A 378 15.77 -2.36 -19.54
N GLY A 379 15.37 -3.35 -20.34
CA GLY A 379 14.77 -3.11 -21.66
C GLY A 379 15.78 -3.07 -22.82
N ASN A 380 17.07 -3.00 -22.52
CA ASN A 380 18.12 -2.93 -23.55
C ASN A 380 18.16 -4.21 -24.38
N LEU A 381 18.30 -4.04 -25.70
CA LEU A 381 18.41 -5.13 -26.67
C LEU A 381 19.85 -5.69 -26.71
N ILE A 382 20.24 -6.38 -25.64
CA ILE A 382 21.57 -7.02 -25.48
C ILE A 382 21.44 -8.51 -25.19
N ASP A 383 22.50 -9.27 -25.46
CA ASP A 383 22.53 -10.74 -25.30
C ASP A 383 22.22 -11.20 -23.88
N GLU A 384 22.59 -10.40 -22.87
CA GLU A 384 22.30 -10.67 -21.46
C GLU A 384 20.79 -10.74 -21.19
N ASN A 385 20.00 -9.91 -21.87
CA ASN A 385 18.54 -9.85 -21.73
C ASN A 385 17.81 -10.75 -22.72
N GLY A 386 18.47 -11.18 -23.80
CA GLY A 386 17.86 -11.85 -24.95
C GLY A 386 17.27 -13.23 -24.65
N MET A 387 16.08 -13.50 -25.17
CA MET A 387 15.38 -14.78 -25.10
C MET A 387 15.10 -15.35 -26.49
N LYS A 388 15.55 -16.58 -26.75
CA LYS A 388 15.35 -17.28 -28.03
C LYS A 388 13.96 -17.87 -28.18
N TYR A 389 13.36 -18.24 -27.05
CA TYR A 389 12.03 -18.83 -26.97
C TYR A 389 11.18 -18.06 -25.97
N ASP A 390 9.86 -18.04 -26.19
CA ASP A 390 8.95 -17.56 -25.16
C ASP A 390 8.84 -18.60 -24.04
N VAL A 391 8.90 -18.13 -22.81
CA VAL A 391 8.75 -18.92 -21.59
C VAL A 391 7.52 -18.41 -20.83
N PRO A 392 6.39 -19.13 -20.87
CA PRO A 392 5.20 -18.72 -20.15
C PRO A 392 5.44 -18.64 -18.64
N GLY A 393 5.00 -17.55 -17.99
CA GLY A 393 5.16 -17.37 -16.54
C GLY A 393 4.53 -18.50 -15.69
N GLY A 394 3.58 -19.27 -16.24
CA GLY A 394 3.03 -20.46 -15.60
C GLY A 394 4.04 -21.60 -15.40
N LEU A 395 5.12 -21.65 -16.19
CA LEU A 395 6.23 -22.58 -15.96
C LEU A 395 7.14 -22.10 -14.83
N ILE A 396 7.40 -20.80 -14.76
CA ILE A 396 8.36 -20.20 -13.82
C ILE A 396 7.78 -20.21 -12.40
N GLN A 397 6.50 -19.88 -12.24
CA GLN A 397 5.89 -19.66 -10.92
C GLN A 397 6.03 -20.82 -9.92
N PRO A 398 5.66 -22.08 -10.24
CA PRO A 398 5.81 -23.16 -9.27
C PRO A 398 7.29 -23.44 -8.92
N ILE A 399 8.20 -23.18 -9.85
CA ILE A 399 9.65 -23.32 -9.64
C ILE A 399 10.15 -22.23 -8.70
N ILE A 400 10.05 -20.97 -9.10
CA ILE A 400 10.58 -19.85 -8.29
C ILE A 400 9.86 -19.74 -6.94
N GLY A 401 8.54 -19.96 -6.93
CA GLY A 401 7.75 -19.91 -5.70
C GLY A 401 8.07 -21.03 -4.72
N SER A 402 8.69 -22.13 -5.18
CA SER A 402 9.16 -23.20 -4.28
C SER A 402 10.48 -22.84 -3.59
N LEU A 403 11.27 -21.92 -4.16
CA LEU A 403 12.53 -21.44 -3.56
C LEU A 403 12.31 -20.66 -2.26
N ARG A 404 11.08 -20.23 -1.94
CA ARG A 404 10.73 -19.68 -0.61
C ARG A 404 11.04 -20.64 0.55
N MET A 405 11.16 -21.94 0.27
CA MET A 405 11.60 -22.93 1.25
C MET A 405 13.04 -22.65 1.74
N LEU A 406 13.87 -22.03 0.89
CA LEU A 406 15.25 -21.61 1.15
C LEU A 406 15.36 -20.21 1.79
N VAL A 407 14.25 -19.59 2.16
CA VAL A 407 14.23 -18.26 2.81
C VAL A 407 13.84 -18.38 4.27
N MET A 408 14.52 -17.75 5.20
CA MET A 408 14.20 -17.72 6.63
C MET A 408 14.01 -16.29 7.13
N LYS A 409 13.41 -16.14 8.33
CA LYS A 409 13.36 -14.87 9.05
C LYS A 409 14.47 -14.86 10.10
N LYS A 410 15.24 -13.79 10.14
CA LYS A 410 16.15 -13.43 11.22
C LYS A 410 15.37 -13.11 12.50
N ASP A 411 16.10 -13.00 13.61
CA ASP A 411 15.52 -12.61 14.91
C ASP A 411 14.88 -11.21 14.89
N ASP A 412 15.39 -10.30 14.04
CA ASP A 412 14.85 -8.96 13.81
C ASP A 412 13.64 -8.95 12.83
N GLY A 413 13.25 -10.11 12.31
CA GLY A 413 12.14 -10.29 11.37
C GLY A 413 12.49 -10.05 9.90
N GLN A 414 13.72 -9.63 9.58
CA GLN A 414 14.19 -9.48 8.20
C GLN A 414 14.33 -10.85 7.53
N TYR A 415 14.10 -10.89 6.23
CA TYR A 415 14.20 -12.11 5.44
C TYR A 415 15.62 -12.29 4.94
N GLU A 416 16.09 -13.53 4.95
CA GLU A 416 17.38 -13.92 4.37
C GLU A 416 17.29 -15.30 3.73
N TRP A 417 18.20 -15.57 2.80
CA TRP A 417 18.42 -16.93 2.31
C TRP A 417 19.06 -17.78 3.42
N ILE A 418 18.77 -19.09 3.43
CA ILE A 418 19.43 -20.01 4.35
C ILE A 418 20.94 -19.99 4.15
N ASN A 419 21.68 -20.23 5.24
CA ASN A 419 23.12 -20.43 5.14
C ASN A 419 23.46 -21.56 4.16
N GLY A 420 24.45 -21.31 3.30
CA GLY A 420 24.93 -22.26 2.29
C GLY A 420 24.22 -22.21 0.94
N PHE A 421 23.23 -21.34 0.76
CA PHE A 421 22.64 -21.06 -0.54
C PHE A 421 23.01 -19.65 -1.00
N ASP A 422 23.68 -19.55 -2.15
CA ASP A 422 23.94 -18.27 -2.82
C ASP A 422 23.02 -18.12 -4.05
N PRO A 423 22.04 -17.20 -4.04
CA PRO A 423 21.12 -17.00 -5.15
C PRO A 423 21.80 -16.53 -6.45
N ASN A 424 23.02 -15.97 -6.37
CA ASN A 424 23.79 -15.50 -7.52
C ASN A 424 24.73 -16.57 -8.09
N ASN A 425 24.86 -17.72 -7.42
CA ASN A 425 25.57 -18.87 -7.95
C ASN A 425 24.71 -19.61 -8.98
N HIS A 426 24.73 -19.15 -10.24
CA HIS A 426 23.91 -19.71 -11.31
C HIS A 426 24.14 -21.20 -11.57
N GLN A 427 25.34 -21.73 -11.30
CA GLN A 427 25.62 -23.16 -11.47
C GLN A 427 24.85 -23.99 -10.43
N GLU A 428 24.97 -23.61 -9.16
CA GLU A 428 24.24 -24.26 -8.07
C GLU A 428 22.72 -24.09 -8.25
N LEU A 429 22.27 -22.90 -8.64
CA LEU A 429 20.88 -22.63 -8.95
C LEU A 429 20.36 -23.54 -10.06
N GLU A 430 21.11 -23.71 -11.17
CA GLU A 430 20.76 -24.63 -12.26
C GLU A 430 20.59 -26.06 -11.75
N GLU A 431 21.54 -26.56 -10.95
CA GLU A 431 21.47 -27.92 -10.37
C GLU A 431 20.22 -28.11 -9.49
N ILE A 432 19.89 -27.11 -8.67
CA ILE A 432 18.71 -27.11 -7.79
C ILE A 432 17.41 -27.12 -8.59
N VAL A 433 17.31 -26.29 -9.64
CA VAL A 433 16.05 -26.14 -10.41
C VAL A 433 15.91 -27.17 -11.53
N GLN A 434 16.98 -27.82 -11.96
CA GLN A 434 16.97 -28.81 -13.03
C GLN A 434 15.86 -29.88 -12.91
N PRO A 435 15.68 -30.58 -11.76
CA PRO A 435 14.58 -31.55 -11.62
C PRO A 435 13.20 -30.89 -11.72
N LEU A 436 13.05 -29.67 -11.20
CA LEU A 436 11.81 -28.90 -11.26
C LEU A 436 11.46 -28.53 -12.71
N VAL A 437 12.44 -28.01 -13.46
CA VAL A 437 12.27 -27.63 -14.87
C VAL A 437 11.88 -28.85 -15.70
N SER A 438 12.59 -29.97 -15.52
CA SER A 438 12.30 -31.22 -16.23
C SER A 438 10.85 -31.67 -16.01
N TYR A 439 10.40 -31.68 -14.74
CA TYR A 439 9.05 -32.07 -14.37
C TYR A 439 8.00 -31.09 -14.90
N VAL A 440 8.13 -29.79 -14.59
CA VAL A 440 7.14 -28.75 -14.90
C VAL A 440 6.94 -28.59 -16.41
N VAL A 441 8.04 -28.55 -17.19
CA VAL A 441 7.95 -28.44 -18.65
C VAL A 441 7.31 -29.69 -19.26
N THR A 442 7.65 -30.88 -18.77
CA THR A 442 7.04 -32.14 -19.24
C THR A 442 5.54 -32.16 -18.96
N LYS A 443 5.11 -31.78 -17.75
CA LYS A 443 3.69 -31.72 -17.41
C LYS A 443 2.93 -30.64 -18.17
N ALA A 444 3.56 -29.50 -18.43
CA ALA A 444 2.95 -28.44 -19.22
C ALA A 444 2.72 -28.86 -20.69
N ARG A 445 3.50 -29.81 -21.22
CA ARG A 445 3.27 -30.40 -22.56
C ARG A 445 1.99 -31.25 -22.61
N GLU A 446 1.67 -31.96 -21.53
CA GLU A 446 0.50 -32.83 -21.42
C GLU A 446 -0.78 -32.02 -21.15
N GLU A 447 -0.66 -30.95 -20.37
CA GLU A 447 -1.77 -30.09 -19.99
C GLU A 447 -1.66 -28.71 -20.64
N THR A 448 -1.23 -27.69 -19.90
CA THR A 448 -0.84 -26.35 -20.35
C THR A 448 -0.04 -25.68 -19.21
N PRO A 449 0.78 -24.65 -19.48
CA PRO A 449 1.46 -23.89 -18.42
C PRO A 449 0.52 -23.29 -17.36
N ASP A 450 -0.66 -22.80 -17.77
CA ASP A 450 -1.64 -22.19 -16.85
C ASP A 450 -2.29 -23.23 -15.92
N LYS A 451 -2.62 -24.43 -16.43
CA LYS A 451 -3.10 -25.54 -15.58
C LYS A 451 -2.03 -25.97 -14.60
N VAL A 452 -0.78 -26.09 -15.07
CA VAL A 452 0.32 -26.53 -14.22
C VAL A 452 0.51 -25.56 -13.05
N ALA A 453 0.49 -24.26 -13.33
CA ALA A 453 0.66 -23.23 -12.33
C ALA A 453 -0.47 -23.17 -11.28
N LYS A 454 -1.66 -23.69 -11.59
CA LYS A 454 -2.82 -23.73 -10.67
C LYS A 454 -2.97 -25.05 -9.92
N SER A 455 -2.17 -26.06 -10.25
CA SER A 455 -2.33 -27.42 -9.71
C SER A 455 -1.65 -27.60 -8.38
N ASN A 456 -2.40 -28.08 -7.38
CA ASN A 456 -1.84 -28.49 -6.09
C ASN A 456 -0.76 -29.56 -6.22
N GLU A 457 -0.91 -30.46 -7.18
CA GLU A 457 0.02 -31.57 -7.39
C GLU A 457 1.41 -31.06 -7.77
N HIS A 458 1.49 -30.18 -8.77
CA HIS A 458 2.77 -29.71 -9.27
C HIS A 458 3.47 -28.77 -8.29
N TRP A 459 2.71 -27.94 -7.56
CA TRP A 459 3.26 -27.14 -6.47
C TRP A 459 3.80 -28.01 -5.34
N ASN A 460 3.08 -29.07 -4.94
CA ASN A 460 3.58 -30.03 -3.95
C ASN A 460 4.89 -30.66 -4.39
N TYR A 461 4.98 -31.12 -5.65
CA TYR A 461 6.23 -31.67 -6.19
C TYR A 461 7.39 -30.67 -6.06
N CYS A 462 7.17 -29.42 -6.47
CA CYS A 462 8.22 -28.41 -6.43
C CYS A 462 8.66 -28.10 -4.99
N LEU A 463 7.69 -27.88 -4.10
CA LEU A 463 7.95 -27.58 -2.68
C LEU A 463 8.68 -28.73 -1.97
N MET A 464 8.28 -29.98 -2.20
CA MET A 464 8.94 -31.15 -1.61
C MET A 464 10.37 -31.33 -2.13
N THR A 465 10.59 -31.09 -3.43
CA THR A 465 11.93 -31.19 -4.04
C THR A 465 12.89 -30.15 -3.43
N ILE A 466 12.42 -28.91 -3.23
CA ILE A 466 13.25 -27.88 -2.57
C ILE A 466 13.40 -28.17 -1.07
N ASP A 467 12.42 -28.74 -0.37
CA ASP A 467 12.56 -29.14 1.04
C ASP A 467 13.65 -30.22 1.24
N GLN A 468 13.74 -31.16 0.30
CA GLN A 468 14.83 -32.16 0.27
C GLN A 468 16.19 -31.49 0.00
N THR A 469 16.24 -30.58 -0.97
CA THR A 469 17.44 -29.81 -1.30
C THR A 469 17.92 -28.97 -0.11
N LYS A 470 16.99 -28.29 0.56
CA LYS A 470 17.23 -27.53 1.79
C LYS A 470 17.91 -28.39 2.85
N SER A 471 17.40 -29.60 3.08
CA SER A 471 17.95 -30.52 4.07
C SER A 471 19.40 -30.93 3.75
N PHE A 472 19.75 -31.02 2.46
CA PHE A 472 21.12 -31.28 2.01
C PHE A 472 22.04 -30.07 2.24
N ILE A 473 21.60 -28.87 1.88
CA ILE A 473 22.34 -27.61 2.10
C ILE A 473 22.63 -27.40 3.59
N GLU A 474 21.62 -27.54 4.45
CA GLU A 474 21.76 -27.39 5.91
C GLU A 474 22.60 -28.54 6.53
N GLY A 475 22.58 -29.73 5.93
CA GLY A 475 23.34 -30.89 6.38
C GLY A 475 24.84 -30.76 6.12
N ASN A 476 25.23 -30.27 4.94
CA ASN A 476 26.65 -30.08 4.59
C ASN A 476 27.31 -29.00 5.46
N ASN A 477 26.60 -27.90 5.74
CA ASN A 477 27.09 -26.83 6.62
C ASN A 477 27.36 -27.24 8.07
N LYS A 478 26.78 -28.35 8.54
CA LYS A 478 27.04 -28.90 9.88
C LYS A 478 28.29 -29.79 9.93
N ASN A 479 28.77 -30.27 8.79
CA ASN A 479 29.97 -31.10 8.71
C ASN A 479 31.26 -30.28 8.51
N ASP A 480 31.12 -29.00 8.13
CA ASP A 480 32.22 -28.04 7.93
C ASP A 480 32.47 -27.12 9.16
N LYS A 481 31.77 -27.37 10.28
CA LYS A 481 32.05 -26.79 11.61
C LYS A 481 32.51 -27.88 12.56
#